data_AF-A0A838WX77-F1
#
_entry.id   AF-A0A838WX77-F1
#
_cell.length_a   1.000
_cell.length_b   1.000
_cell.length_c   1.000
_cell.angle_alpha   90.00
_cell.angle_beta   90.00
_cell.angle_gamma   90.00
#
_symmetry.space_group_name_H-M   'P 1'
#
loop_
_entity.id
_entity.type
_entity.pdbx_description
1 polymer ?
#
loop_
_entity_poly.entity_id
_entity_poly.type
_entity_poly.pdbx_seq_one_letter_code
_entity_poly.pdbx_strand_id
1 'polypeptide(L)'
;DPRNGVLTSLKILATTYRALRVQCDELETRIAALVSVINPHVINIVGCGALVSADLLISIGDNPERIHSEAALAHLCGVAPLPAS
;
A
#
# COMPACT_ATOMS: atom_id res chain seq x y z
N ASP A 1 -33.11 26.78 -2.43
CA ASP A 1 -33.54 25.59 -3.17
C ASP A 1 -32.71 24.39 -2.74
N PRO A 2 -33.31 23.41 -2.03
CA PRO A 2 -32.63 22.21 -1.54
C PRO A 2 -31.92 21.40 -2.64
N ARG A 3 -32.44 21.38 -3.87
CA ARG A 3 -31.83 20.62 -4.98
C ARG A 3 -30.49 21.21 -5.40
N ASN A 4 -30.41 22.54 -5.50
CA ASN A 4 -29.15 23.24 -5.79
C ASN A 4 -28.12 23.07 -4.67
N GLY A 5 -28.57 22.96 -3.41
CA GLY A 5 -27.72 22.63 -2.27
C GLY A 5 -27.05 21.26 -2.42
N VAL A 6 -27.83 20.21 -2.70
CA VAL A 6 -27.32 18.84 -2.89
C VAL A 6 -26.33 18.76 -4.06
N LEU A 7 -26.65 19.37 -5.20
CA LEU A 7 -25.77 19.39 -6.37
C LEU A 7 -24.43 20.08 -6.08
N THR A 8 -24.46 21.17 -5.30
CA THR A 8 -23.25 21.88 -4.88
C THR A 8 -22.39 21.01 -3.96
N SER A 9 -22.99 20.34 -2.97
CA SER A 9 -22.27 19.43 -2.07
C SER A 9 -21.61 18.27 -2.81
N LEU A 10 -22.33 17.64 -3.76
CA LEU A 10 -21.77 16.56 -4.58
C LEU A 10 -20.64 17.04 -5.47
N LYS A 11 -20.75 18.23 -6.05
CA LYS A 11 -19.68 18.84 -6.85
C LYS A 11 -18.41 19.08 -6.02
N ILE A 12 -18.57 19.60 -4.80
CA ILE A 12 -17.45 19.80 -3.87
C ILE A 12 -16.79 18.46 -3.56
N LEU A 13 -17.56 17.45 -3.14
CA LEU A 13 -17.04 16.12 -2.83
C LEU A 13 -16.27 15.50 -4.00
N ALA A 14 -16.85 15.53 -5.21
CA ALA A 14 -16.21 15.00 -6.41
C ALA A 14 -14.90 15.72 -6.74
N THR A 15 -14.85 17.04 -6.54
CA THR A 15 -13.66 17.86 -6.80
C THR A 15 -12.56 17.56 -5.78
N THR A 16 -12.92 17.49 -4.49
CA THR A 16 -11.99 17.13 -3.40
C THR A 16 -11.43 15.73 -3.59
N TYR A 17 -12.29 14.75 -3.91
CA TYR A 17 -11.85 13.38 -4.16
C TYR A 17 -10.83 13.31 -5.30
N ARG A 18 -11.09 13.99 -6.43
CA ARG A 18 -10.17 14.00 -7.57
C ARG A 18 -8.82 14.62 -7.21
N ALA A 19 -8.83 15.74 -6.49
CA ALA A 19 -7.60 16.38 -6.04
C ALA A 19 -6.77 15.49 -5.10
N LEU A 20 -7.43 14.76 -4.20
CA LEU A 20 -6.76 13.83 -3.30
C LEU A 20 -6.26 12.60 -4.05
N ARG A 21 -7.00 12.09 -5.03
CA ARG A 21 -6.56 10.94 -5.84
C ARG A 21 -5.28 11.25 -6.61
N VAL A 22 -5.18 12.45 -7.20
CA VAL A 22 -3.94 12.90 -7.86
C VAL A 22 -2.76 12.87 -6.87
N GLN A 23 -2.95 13.36 -5.65
CA GLN A 23 -1.90 13.31 -4.63
C GLN A 23 -1.54 11.86 -4.23
N CYS A 24 -2.52 10.95 -4.16
CA CYS A 24 -2.25 9.53 -3.94
C CYS A 24 -1.41 8.94 -5.08
N ASP A 25 -1.76 9.23 -6.35
CA ASP A 25 -1.04 8.73 -7.52
C ASP A 25 0.42 9.25 -7.53
N GLU A 26 0.63 10.52 -7.17
CA GLU A 26 1.98 11.11 -7.03
C GLU A 26 2.80 10.42 -5.94
N LEU A 27 2.19 10.14 -4.78
CA LEU A 27 2.86 9.44 -3.69
C LEU A 27 3.16 7.97 -4.04
N GLU A 28 2.22 7.26 -4.64
CA GLU A 28 2.41 5.89 -5.15
C GLU A 28 3.60 5.84 -6.13
N THR A 29 3.71 6.82 -7.03
CA THR A 29 4.84 6.94 -7.97
C THR A 29 6.17 7.17 -7.26
N ARG A 30 6.21 8.07 -6.26
CA ARG A 30 7.42 8.35 -5.48
C ARG A 30 7.86 7.12 -4.67
N ILE A 31 6.91 6.42 -4.06
CA ILE A 31 7.17 5.18 -3.33
C ILE A 31 7.74 4.13 -4.28
N ALA A 32 7.15 3.94 -5.47
CA ALA A 32 7.65 3.00 -6.47
C ALA A 32 9.12 3.28 -6.85
N ALA A 33 9.46 4.56 -7.06
CA ALA A 33 10.83 4.96 -7.37
C ALA A 33 11.80 4.64 -6.21
N LEU A 34 11.43 4.95 -4.97
CA LEU A 34 12.26 4.66 -3.79
C LEU A 34 12.46 3.16 -3.59
N VAL A 35 11.38 2.38 -3.69
CA VAL A 35 11.42 0.91 -3.62
C VAL A 35 12.37 0.35 -4.68
N SER A 36 12.29 0.84 -5.92
CA SER A 36 13.17 0.37 -7.00
C SER A 36 14.65 0.69 -6.76
N VAL A 37 14.96 1.76 -6.03
CA VAL A 37 16.34 2.11 -5.63
C VAL A 37 16.82 1.18 -4.51
N ILE A 38 15.96 0.88 -3.53
CA ILE A 38 16.31 0.04 -2.37
C ILE A 38 16.46 -1.41 -2.78
N ASN A 39 15.49 -1.95 -3.52
CA ASN A 39 15.49 -3.32 -3.99
C ASN A 39 14.71 -3.44 -5.31
N PRO A 40 15.38 -3.49 -6.47
CA PRO A 40 14.70 -3.59 -7.76
C PRO A 40 14.01 -4.94 -8.00
N HIS A 41 14.28 -5.96 -7.18
CA HIS A 41 13.66 -7.28 -7.36
C HIS A 41 12.26 -7.36 -6.76
N VAL A 42 11.96 -6.59 -5.69
CA VAL A 42 10.67 -6.71 -4.98
C VAL A 42 9.49 -6.28 -5.85
N ILE A 43 9.68 -5.31 -6.74
CA ILE A 43 8.62 -4.81 -7.64
C ILE A 43 8.28 -5.79 -8.77
N ASN A 44 9.12 -6.81 -8.99
CA ASN A 44 8.86 -7.88 -9.96
C ASN A 44 8.05 -9.05 -9.35
N ILE A 45 7.79 -9.02 -8.05
CA ILE A 45 7.00 -10.06 -7.38
C ILE A 45 5.52 -9.83 -7.70
N VAL A 46 4.85 -10.87 -8.19
CA VAL A 46 3.41 -10.83 -8.49
C VAL A 46 2.63 -10.46 -7.23
N GLY A 47 1.79 -9.43 -7.34
CA GLY A 47 1.00 -8.90 -6.22
C GLY A 47 1.71 -7.81 -5.39
N CYS A 48 3.00 -7.56 -5.62
CA CYS A 48 3.74 -6.50 -4.95
C CYS A 48 3.71 -5.20 -5.74
N GLY A 49 2.62 -4.44 -5.60
CA GLY A 49 2.59 -3.03 -6.01
C GLY A 49 3.54 -2.17 -5.16
N ALA A 50 3.63 -0.87 -5.47
CA ALA A 50 4.54 0.06 -4.80
C ALA A 50 4.37 0.07 -3.27
N LEU A 51 3.12 0.16 -2.79
CA LEU A 51 2.82 0.17 -1.35
C LEU A 51 3.18 -1.14 -0.66
N VAL A 52 2.73 -2.27 -1.23
CA VAL A 52 3.00 -3.62 -0.68
C VAL A 52 4.50 -3.88 -0.60
N SER A 53 5.24 -3.46 -1.64
CA SER A 53 6.70 -3.58 -1.67
C SER A 53 7.37 -2.74 -0.58
N ALA A 54 6.91 -1.50 -0.39
CA ALA A 54 7.43 -0.62 0.66
C ALA A 54 7.14 -1.19 2.06
N ASP A 55 5.92 -1.64 2.30
CA ASP A 55 5.53 -2.28 3.57
C ASP A 55 6.36 -3.51 3.86
N LEU A 56 6.63 -4.34 2.85
CA LEU A 56 7.48 -5.51 3.00
C LEU A 56 8.92 -5.12 3.36
N LEU A 57 9.50 -4.15 2.65
CA LEU A 57 10.86 -3.66 2.94
C LEU A 57 10.97 -3.05 4.34
N ILE A 58 9.98 -2.25 4.76
CA ILE A 58 9.92 -1.66 6.10
C ILE A 58 9.76 -2.73 7.17
N SER A 59 8.87 -3.70 6.93
CA SER A 59 8.60 -4.77 7.90
C SER A 59 9.82 -5.64 8.09
N ILE A 60 10.53 -5.99 7.01
CA ILE A 60 11.80 -6.71 7.11
C ILE A 60 12.84 -5.86 7.85
N GLY A 61 12.92 -4.57 7.50
CA GLY A 61 13.93 -3.65 8.01
C GLY A 61 15.35 -4.19 7.74
N ASP A 62 16.25 -3.99 8.70
CA ASP A 62 17.64 -4.44 8.60
C ASP A 62 17.84 -5.90 9.06
N ASN A 63 16.78 -6.71 9.17
CA ASN A 63 16.84 -8.12 9.60
C ASN A 63 16.24 -9.07 8.55
N PRO A 64 16.84 -9.18 7.35
CA PRO A 64 16.33 -10.01 6.24
C PRO A 64 16.18 -11.49 6.59
N GLU A 65 17.02 -12.03 7.47
CA GLU A 65 16.98 -13.41 7.94
C GLU A 65 15.70 -13.77 8.73
N ARG A 66 14.93 -12.77 9.17
CA ARG A 66 13.67 -12.99 9.90
C ARG A 66 12.59 -13.65 9.04
N ILE A 67 12.66 -13.54 7.72
CA ILE A 67 11.73 -14.17 6.77
C ILE A 67 12.45 -15.28 5.99
N HIS A 68 12.59 -16.45 6.60
CA HIS A 68 13.24 -17.62 6.01
C HIS A 68 12.25 -18.68 5.49
N SER A 69 10.94 -18.44 5.62
CA SER A 69 9.89 -19.33 5.16
C SER A 69 8.55 -18.59 4.97
N GLU A 70 7.63 -19.20 4.23
CA GLU A 70 6.25 -18.69 4.10
C GLU A 70 5.54 -18.62 5.46
N ALA A 71 5.80 -19.56 6.36
CA ALA A 71 5.25 -19.51 7.72
C ALA A 71 5.78 -18.31 8.51
N ALA A 72 7.07 -18.01 8.42
CA ALA A 72 7.66 -16.82 9.06
C ALA A 72 7.07 -15.52 8.49
N LEU A 73 6.82 -15.47 7.18
CA LEU A 73 6.11 -14.36 6.55
C LEU A 73 4.66 -14.24 7.06
N ALA A 74 3.92 -15.36 7.12
CA ALA A 74 2.55 -15.37 7.62
C ALA A 74 2.47 -14.90 9.08
N HIS A 75 3.45 -15.28 9.91
CA HIS A 75 3.57 -14.78 11.28
C HIS A 75 3.87 -13.29 11.33
N LEU A 76 4.76 -12.78 10.47
CA LEU A 76 5.05 -11.36 10.36
C LEU A 76 3.81 -10.55 9.96
N CYS A 77 3.05 -11.05 8.99
CA CYS A 77 1.84 -10.40 8.48
C CYS A 77 0.61 -10.61 9.39
N GLY A 78 0.73 -11.38 10.49
CA GLY A 78 -0.39 -11.68 11.39
C GLY A 78 -1.49 -12.56 10.78
N VAL A 79 -1.18 -13.27 9.68
CA VAL A 79 -2.11 -14.15 8.95
C VAL A 79 -1.81 -15.64 9.16
N ALA A 80 -0.83 -15.96 10.00
CA ALA A 80 -0.54 -17.35 10.35
C ALA A 80 -1.78 -18.02 10.97
N PRO A 81 -2.15 -19.23 10.50
CA PRO A 81 -3.29 -19.94 11.07
C PRO A 81 -3.02 -20.23 12.56
N LEU A 82 -4.00 -19.91 13.40
CA LEU A 82 -4.00 -20.37 14.79
C LEU A 82 -4.28 -21.87 14.78
N PRO A 83 -3.50 -22.69 15.51
CA PRO A 83 -3.77 -24.11 15.59
C PRO A 83 -5.17 -24.32 16.18
N ALA A 84 -6.05 -24.95 15.42
CA ALA A 84 -7.28 -25.50 15.95
C ALA A 84 -6.92 -26.78 16.70
N SER A 85 -7.05 -26.76 18.03
CA SER A 85 -6.88 -27.91 18.91
C SER A 85 -7.99 -28.93 18.75
#